data_AF-A0A6B1KQB4-F1
#
_entry.id   AF-A0A6B1KQB4-F1
#
_cell.length_a   1.000
_cell.length_b   1.000
_cell.length_c   1.000
_cell.angle_alpha   90.00
_cell.angle_beta   90.00
_cell.angle_gamma   90.00
#
_symmetry.space_group_name_H-M   'P 1'
#
loop_
_entity.id
_entity.type
_entity.pdbx_description
1 polymer ?
#
loop_
_entity_poly.entity_id
_entity_poly.type
_entity_poly.pdbx_seq_one_letter_code
_entity_poly.pdbx_strand_id
1 'polypeptide(L)'
;MVFRGSTGGTGAKETGQFTPVGDWTPPACWYEPKWTPAEFSKEFQKQWDIPHASGVGEAYASSKDYYINGEPYKDFNKSETGKGMWWDAVRDKSREESGDPAAFACDTKTFWIENGETPTVENAVTPKILADLAYSRIKVPDTEVTLDPANTTKVNLPTWAWLDRAKFKDVSVTASLDVGGVNLQATTTAKPISLKLEPGTPDAEAYPSSGECTFNDDGSIGEPYAKGKADQTPPCGIRYLRSSDGGAFKLRATITWEVSWTGTGGAGGDLPNGTFGTEQNVTVQEIQAVNR
;
A
#
# COMPACT_ATOMS: atom_id res chain seq x y z
N MET A 1 -8.51 14.23 -5.07
CA MET A 1 -7.94 13.58 -3.86
C MET A 1 -6.48 14.00 -3.62
N VAL A 2 -6.05 14.12 -2.36
CA VAL A 2 -4.66 14.44 -1.96
C VAL A 2 -4.12 13.39 -0.99
N PHE A 3 -2.88 12.94 -1.21
CA PHE A 3 -2.17 12.00 -0.34
C PHE A 3 -1.03 12.70 0.40
N ARG A 4 -0.82 12.36 1.68
CA ARG A 4 0.29 12.85 2.52
C ARG A 4 0.86 11.71 3.37
N GLY A 5 2.12 11.82 3.80
CA GLY A 5 2.76 10.85 4.69
C GLY A 5 3.95 10.16 4.02
N SER A 6 4.21 8.89 4.38
CA SER A 6 5.19 8.02 3.71
C SER A 6 4.64 7.56 2.36
N THR A 7 4.40 8.56 1.52
CA THR A 7 4.11 8.44 0.10
C THR A 7 5.44 8.65 -0.59
N GLY A 8 5.90 7.70 -1.41
CA GLY A 8 7.16 7.81 -2.14
C GLY A 8 7.24 9.10 -2.96
N GLY A 9 7.82 10.15 -2.37
CA GLY A 9 8.06 11.45 -2.97
C GLY A 9 9.53 11.56 -3.37
N THR A 10 9.79 12.26 -4.46
CA THR A 10 11.12 12.50 -5.04
C THR A 10 12.11 12.99 -3.99
N GLY A 11 12.97 12.08 -3.51
CA GLY A 11 14.09 12.39 -2.61
C GLY A 11 14.29 11.44 -1.41
N ALA A 12 13.32 10.59 -1.07
CA ALA A 12 13.47 9.63 0.03
C ALA A 12 13.91 8.24 -0.46
N LYS A 13 14.92 7.64 0.19
CA LYS A 13 15.36 6.24 0.01
C LYS A 13 14.34 5.27 0.64
N GLU A 14 13.08 5.31 0.22
CA GLU A 14 12.06 4.33 0.60
C GLU A 14 11.83 3.39 -0.58
N THR A 15 12.32 2.15 -0.48
CA THR A 15 12.29 1.20 -1.61
C THR A 15 11.63 -0.10 -1.22
N GLY A 16 10.30 -0.05 -1.12
CA GLY A 16 9.46 -1.24 -1.01
C GLY A 16 7.99 -0.90 -0.92
N GLN A 17 7.18 -1.36 -1.88
CA GLN A 17 5.74 -1.48 -1.65
C GLN A 17 5.52 -2.85 -1.03
N PHE A 18 4.97 -2.91 0.18
CA PHE A 18 4.70 -4.22 0.78
C PHE A 18 3.49 -4.89 0.11
N THR A 19 3.52 -6.21 0.05
CA THR A 19 2.47 -7.05 -0.55
C THR A 19 1.42 -7.37 0.51
N PRO A 20 0.11 -7.16 0.24
CA PRO A 20 -0.94 -7.62 1.15
C PRO A 20 -0.87 -9.13 1.39
N VAL A 21 -1.15 -9.54 2.62
CA VAL A 21 -1.39 -10.93 2.97
C VAL A 21 -2.83 -11.30 2.58
N GLY A 22 -2.98 -12.38 1.80
CA GLY A 22 -4.27 -12.86 1.32
C GLY A 22 -4.79 -12.13 0.08
N ASP A 23 -6.05 -12.37 -0.25
CA ASP A 23 -6.70 -11.88 -1.47
C ASP A 23 -7.28 -10.47 -1.23
N TRP A 24 -6.42 -9.46 -1.26
CA TRP A 24 -6.84 -8.06 -1.20
C TRP A 24 -6.34 -7.29 -2.41
N THR A 25 -7.22 -6.47 -2.98
CA THR A 25 -6.87 -5.54 -4.06
C THR A 25 -7.45 -4.17 -3.75
N PRO A 26 -6.75 -3.08 -4.12
CA PRO A 26 -7.28 -1.74 -3.94
C PRO A 26 -8.49 -1.50 -4.85
N PRO A 27 -9.40 -0.57 -4.48
CA PRO A 27 -10.51 -0.15 -5.30
C PRO A 27 -10.08 0.17 -6.73
N ALA A 28 -10.72 -0.47 -7.70
CA ALA A 28 -10.46 -0.25 -9.12
C ALA A 28 -11.03 1.09 -9.61
N CYS A 29 -12.13 1.50 -8.98
CA CYS A 29 -12.87 2.70 -9.29
C CYS A 29 -13.70 3.14 -8.08
N TRP A 30 -14.11 4.39 -8.06
CA TRP A 30 -15.00 4.97 -7.06
C TRP A 30 -15.68 6.22 -7.62
N TYR A 31 -16.73 6.72 -6.96
CA TYR A 31 -17.36 8.00 -7.30
C TYR A 31 -16.93 9.09 -6.33
N GLU A 32 -16.50 10.24 -6.84
CA GLU A 32 -16.18 11.41 -6.02
C GLU A 32 -16.74 12.70 -6.65
N PRO A 33 -16.99 13.77 -5.87
CA PRO A 33 -17.38 15.07 -6.39
C PRO A 33 -16.29 15.64 -7.30
N LYS A 34 -16.66 16.06 -8.50
CA LYS A 34 -15.72 16.61 -9.48
C LYS A 34 -16.00 18.04 -9.92
N TRP A 35 -17.26 18.39 -10.15
CA TRP A 35 -17.60 19.62 -10.85
C TRP A 35 -18.78 20.37 -10.25
N THR A 36 -18.70 21.69 -10.28
CA THR A 36 -19.87 22.57 -10.19
C THR A 36 -20.74 22.44 -11.45
N PRO A 37 -22.02 22.88 -11.44
CA PRO A 37 -22.87 22.90 -12.63
C PRO A 37 -22.23 23.56 -13.86
N ALA A 38 -21.53 24.69 -13.66
CA ALA A 38 -20.88 25.42 -14.75
C ALA A 38 -19.67 24.67 -15.32
N GLU A 39 -18.89 24.00 -14.48
CA GLU A 39 -17.74 23.19 -14.91
C GLU A 39 -18.20 21.93 -15.63
N PHE A 40 -19.21 21.24 -15.10
CA PHE A 40 -19.75 20.05 -15.75
C PHE A 40 -20.36 20.37 -17.12
N SER A 41 -21.08 21.50 -17.24
CA SER A 41 -21.58 21.99 -18.53
C SER A 41 -20.45 22.18 -19.55
N LYS A 42 -19.27 22.66 -19.13
CA LYS A 42 -18.11 22.82 -20.01
C LYS A 42 -17.47 21.49 -20.37
N GLU A 43 -17.29 20.59 -19.39
CA GLU A 43 -16.72 19.27 -19.65
C GLU A 43 -17.62 18.45 -20.57
N PHE A 44 -18.93 18.51 -20.38
CA PHE A 44 -19.91 17.92 -21.27
C PHE A 44 -19.78 18.44 -22.71
N GLN A 45 -19.73 19.76 -22.89
CA GLN A 45 -19.57 20.35 -24.23
C GLN A 45 -18.28 19.89 -24.90
N LYS A 46 -17.17 19.86 -24.15
CA LYS A 46 -15.88 19.38 -24.62
C LYS A 46 -15.91 17.90 -24.99
N GLN A 47 -16.56 17.06 -24.19
CA GLN A 47 -16.70 15.63 -24.46
C GLN A 47 -17.50 15.35 -25.74
N TRP A 48 -18.50 16.20 -26.04
CA TRP A 48 -19.37 16.05 -27.20
C TRP A 48 -18.95 16.89 -28.41
N ASP A 49 -17.87 17.67 -28.31
CA ASP A 49 -17.23 18.35 -29.44
C ASP A 49 -16.39 17.34 -30.24
N ILE A 50 -17.07 16.41 -30.91
CA ILE A 50 -16.45 15.31 -31.66
C ILE A 50 -16.57 15.59 -33.17
N PRO A 51 -15.48 16.00 -33.84
CA PRO A 51 -15.48 16.21 -35.29
C PRO A 51 -15.82 14.91 -36.02
N HIS A 52 -16.72 14.99 -36.99
CA HIS A 52 -17.09 13.88 -37.88
C HIS A 52 -17.69 12.62 -37.20
N ALA A 53 -18.27 12.75 -36.00
CA ALA A 53 -18.92 11.63 -35.31
C ALA A 53 -20.29 11.25 -35.92
N SER A 54 -20.31 10.68 -37.12
CA SER A 54 -21.50 10.00 -37.65
C SER A 54 -21.76 8.74 -36.83
N GLY A 55 -22.84 8.72 -36.05
CA GLY A 55 -23.28 7.53 -35.28
C GLY A 55 -23.43 7.74 -33.77
N VAL A 56 -23.03 8.89 -33.22
CA VAL A 56 -23.19 9.18 -31.77
C VAL A 56 -24.42 10.03 -31.43
N GLY A 57 -25.24 10.38 -32.42
CA GLY A 57 -26.36 11.31 -32.27
C GLY A 57 -27.42 10.85 -31.25
N GLU A 58 -27.71 9.55 -31.20
CA GLU A 58 -28.65 8.98 -30.22
C GLU A 58 -28.09 9.06 -28.79
N ALA A 59 -26.80 8.72 -28.61
CA ALA A 59 -26.13 8.83 -27.31
C ALA A 59 -26.05 10.30 -26.85
N TYR A 60 -25.82 11.24 -27.77
CA TYR A 60 -25.84 12.66 -27.48
C TYR A 60 -27.23 13.14 -27.07
N ALA A 61 -28.27 12.75 -27.82
CA ALA A 61 -29.66 13.07 -27.50
C ALA A 61 -30.05 12.56 -26.11
N SER A 62 -29.78 11.28 -25.81
CA SER A 62 -30.03 10.69 -24.50
C SER A 62 -29.28 11.42 -23.37
N SER A 63 -28.06 11.86 -23.64
CA SER A 63 -27.30 12.64 -22.65
C SER A 63 -27.85 14.04 -22.45
N LYS A 64 -28.35 14.69 -23.51
CA LYS A 64 -29.07 15.97 -23.39
C LYS A 64 -30.37 15.81 -22.62
N ASP A 65 -31.12 14.73 -22.84
CA ASP A 65 -32.34 14.47 -22.10
C ASP A 65 -32.06 14.36 -20.60
N TYR A 66 -30.98 13.64 -20.27
CA TYR A 66 -30.57 13.42 -18.89
C TYR A 66 -30.04 14.67 -18.17
N TYR A 67 -29.18 15.46 -18.82
CA TYR A 67 -28.49 16.58 -18.17
C TYR A 67 -29.11 17.96 -18.45
N ILE A 68 -29.88 18.12 -19.52
CA ILE A 68 -30.33 19.43 -20.02
C ILE A 68 -31.85 19.55 -20.04
N ASN A 69 -32.56 18.54 -20.55
CA ASN A 69 -33.98 18.66 -20.87
C ASN A 69 -34.93 18.30 -19.72
N GLY A 70 -34.41 17.89 -18.56
CA GLY A 70 -35.20 17.68 -17.35
C GLY A 70 -35.48 16.22 -16.97
N GLU A 71 -34.73 15.24 -17.51
CA GLU A 71 -34.94 13.80 -17.23
C GLU A 71 -33.73 13.10 -16.60
N PRO A 72 -33.31 13.41 -15.35
CA PRO A 72 -34.02 14.18 -14.33
C PRO A 72 -33.48 15.61 -14.16
N TYR A 73 -32.40 15.98 -14.85
CA TYR A 73 -31.71 17.25 -14.61
C TYR A 73 -31.98 18.26 -15.70
N LYS A 74 -32.12 19.53 -15.29
CA LYS A 74 -32.37 20.65 -16.19
C LYS A 74 -31.18 21.58 -16.21
N ASP A 75 -30.70 21.89 -17.41
CA ASP A 75 -29.57 22.81 -17.66
C ASP A 75 -28.39 22.57 -16.69
N PHE A 76 -27.97 21.31 -16.56
CA PHE A 76 -26.87 20.86 -15.70
C PHE A 76 -27.02 21.24 -14.22
N ASN A 77 -28.24 21.43 -13.73
CA ASN A 77 -28.56 21.94 -12.40
C ASN A 77 -27.93 23.31 -12.11
N LYS A 78 -27.78 24.20 -13.11
CA LYS A 78 -27.23 25.55 -12.90
C LYS A 78 -28.00 26.37 -11.86
N SER A 79 -29.32 26.17 -11.72
CA SER A 79 -30.12 26.81 -10.66
C SER A 79 -29.74 26.35 -9.25
N GLU A 80 -29.10 25.19 -9.12
CA GLU A 80 -28.67 24.59 -7.87
C GLU A 80 -27.17 24.86 -7.57
N THR A 81 -26.56 25.81 -8.28
CA THR A 81 -25.17 26.21 -8.04
C THR A 81 -24.92 26.54 -6.57
N GLY A 82 -23.88 25.94 -5.99
CA GLY A 82 -23.51 26.11 -4.59
C GLY A 82 -24.30 25.24 -3.61
N LYS A 83 -25.30 24.48 -4.07
CA LYS A 83 -26.09 23.58 -3.23
C LYS A 83 -25.66 22.11 -3.31
N GLY A 84 -24.71 21.79 -4.18
CA GLY A 84 -24.26 20.43 -4.42
C GLY A 84 -23.14 20.37 -5.45
N MET A 85 -22.82 19.14 -5.87
CA MET A 85 -21.80 18.86 -6.87
C MET A 85 -22.24 17.75 -7.82
N TRP A 86 -21.66 17.76 -9.02
CA TRP A 86 -21.66 16.61 -9.91
C TRP A 86 -20.58 15.62 -9.49
N TRP A 87 -21.01 14.37 -9.30
CA TRP A 87 -20.18 13.24 -8.96
C TRP A 87 -19.96 12.35 -10.18
N ASP A 88 -18.75 11.83 -10.30
CA ASP A 88 -18.34 11.05 -11.46
C ASP A 88 -17.37 9.94 -11.07
N ALA A 89 -17.29 8.93 -11.93
CA ALA A 89 -16.35 7.84 -11.73
C ALA A 89 -14.90 8.34 -11.80
N VAL A 90 -14.08 7.85 -10.89
CA VAL A 90 -12.62 7.87 -10.94
C VAL A 90 -12.16 6.44 -11.03
N ARG A 91 -11.13 6.21 -11.83
CA ARG A 91 -10.56 4.88 -12.06
C ARG A 91 -9.11 4.87 -11.63
N ASP A 92 -8.66 3.74 -11.12
CA ASP A 92 -7.23 3.51 -11.02
C ASP A 92 -6.64 3.48 -12.44
N LYS A 93 -5.71 4.39 -12.69
CA LYS A 93 -5.16 4.62 -14.03
C LYS A 93 -4.41 3.40 -14.56
N SER A 94 -3.65 2.71 -13.71
CA SER A 94 -2.90 1.52 -14.14
C SER A 94 -3.85 0.40 -14.53
N ARG A 95 -4.94 0.21 -13.79
CA ARG A 95 -5.96 -0.80 -14.07
C ARG A 95 -6.76 -0.46 -15.32
N GLU A 96 -7.16 0.80 -15.48
CA GLU A 96 -7.80 1.29 -16.71
C GLU A 96 -6.92 1.06 -17.94
N GLU A 97 -5.63 1.44 -17.89
CA GLU A 97 -4.67 1.25 -18.98
C GLU A 97 -4.44 -0.23 -19.31
N SER A 98 -4.49 -1.10 -18.31
CA SER A 98 -4.39 -2.56 -18.51
C SER A 98 -5.66 -3.22 -19.05
N GLY A 99 -6.78 -2.48 -19.13
CA GLY A 99 -8.07 -3.03 -19.55
C GLY A 99 -8.74 -3.92 -18.50
N ASP A 100 -8.42 -3.74 -17.23
CA ASP A 100 -9.03 -4.50 -16.13
C ASP A 100 -10.53 -4.18 -16.03
N PRO A 101 -11.44 -5.17 -16.20
CA PRO A 101 -12.88 -4.94 -16.16
C PRO A 101 -13.36 -4.25 -14.88
N ALA A 102 -12.71 -4.47 -13.74
CA ALA A 102 -13.11 -3.87 -12.48
C ALA A 102 -12.94 -2.34 -12.49
N ALA A 103 -11.96 -1.80 -13.24
CA ALA A 103 -11.79 -0.35 -13.38
C ALA A 103 -12.99 0.32 -14.07
N PHE A 104 -13.76 -0.47 -14.84
CA PHE A 104 -14.94 -0.01 -15.56
C PHE A 104 -16.26 -0.38 -14.84
N ALA A 105 -16.21 -0.99 -13.66
CA ALA A 105 -17.40 -1.36 -12.89
C ALA A 105 -18.18 -0.15 -12.34
N CYS A 106 -17.53 1.00 -12.19
CA CYS A 106 -18.18 2.26 -11.87
C CYS A 106 -18.71 2.89 -13.17
N ASP A 107 -19.87 2.42 -13.62
CA ASP A 107 -20.49 2.74 -14.91
C ASP A 107 -21.72 3.67 -14.81
N THR A 108 -22.18 3.99 -13.59
CA THR A 108 -23.22 4.99 -13.34
C THR A 108 -22.87 6.33 -14.01
N LYS A 109 -23.82 6.86 -14.78
CA LYS A 109 -23.75 8.20 -15.39
C LYS A 109 -23.47 9.24 -14.31
N THR A 110 -22.70 10.29 -14.64
CA THR A 110 -22.47 11.44 -13.75
C THR A 110 -23.80 11.89 -13.12
N PHE A 111 -23.82 12.10 -11.81
CA PHE A 111 -25.05 12.37 -11.07
C PHE A 111 -24.87 13.51 -10.08
N TRP A 112 -25.97 14.16 -9.70
CA TRP A 112 -25.96 15.29 -8.79
C TRP A 112 -26.20 14.83 -7.36
N ILE A 113 -25.49 15.44 -6.41
CA ILE A 113 -25.67 15.21 -4.98
C ILE A 113 -25.68 16.57 -4.28
N GLU A 114 -26.67 16.79 -3.41
CA GLU A 114 -26.74 18.00 -2.60
C GLU A 114 -25.70 17.98 -1.48
N ASN A 115 -25.28 19.16 -1.04
CA ASN A 115 -24.29 19.31 0.03
C ASN A 115 -24.81 18.67 1.32
N GLY A 116 -23.98 17.83 1.94
CA GLY A 116 -24.32 17.12 3.17
C GLY A 116 -25.07 15.80 2.94
N GLU A 117 -25.44 15.48 1.70
CA GLU A 117 -25.98 14.17 1.37
C GLU A 117 -24.86 13.15 1.08
N THR A 118 -25.11 11.90 1.45
CA THR A 118 -24.24 10.77 1.09
C THR A 118 -24.84 10.05 -0.11
N PRO A 119 -24.10 9.87 -1.22
CA PRO A 119 -24.62 9.13 -2.36
C PRO A 119 -24.95 7.68 -1.99
N THR A 120 -26.05 7.16 -2.53
CA THR A 120 -26.47 5.76 -2.33
C THR A 120 -25.86 4.79 -3.36
N VAL A 121 -25.07 5.30 -4.31
CA VAL A 121 -24.40 4.46 -5.31
C VAL A 121 -23.31 3.63 -4.66
N GLU A 122 -23.15 2.38 -5.14
CA GLU A 122 -22.01 1.57 -4.75
C GLU A 122 -20.70 2.27 -5.12
N ASN A 123 -19.67 2.10 -4.30
CA ASN A 123 -18.36 2.74 -4.46
C ASN A 123 -18.37 4.28 -4.43
N ALA A 124 -19.41 4.92 -3.88
CA ALA A 124 -19.29 6.31 -3.46
C ALA A 124 -18.11 6.47 -2.49
N VAL A 125 -17.31 7.52 -2.64
CA VAL A 125 -16.13 7.74 -1.81
C VAL A 125 -16.51 7.79 -0.32
N THR A 126 -15.87 6.93 0.47
CA THR A 126 -16.03 6.84 1.93
C THR A 126 -14.66 6.90 2.59
N PRO A 127 -14.58 7.12 3.92
CA PRO A 127 -13.33 6.95 4.66
C PRO A 127 -12.66 5.59 4.39
N LYS A 128 -13.43 4.50 4.20
CA LYS A 128 -12.87 3.19 3.88
C LYS A 128 -12.20 3.15 2.50
N ILE A 129 -12.81 3.73 1.46
CA ILE A 129 -12.18 3.84 0.14
C ILE A 129 -10.89 4.66 0.24
N LEU A 130 -10.91 5.77 1.00
CA LEU A 130 -9.70 6.57 1.24
C LEU A 130 -8.61 5.75 1.96
N ALA A 131 -8.98 4.92 2.95
CA ALA A 131 -8.05 4.05 3.65
C ALA A 131 -7.43 2.98 2.75
N ASP A 132 -8.21 2.38 1.85
CA ASP A 132 -7.73 1.40 0.87
C ASP A 132 -6.79 2.04 -0.15
N LEU A 133 -7.12 3.26 -0.61
CA LEU A 133 -6.25 4.02 -1.50
C LEU A 133 -4.96 4.45 -0.78
N ALA A 134 -5.03 4.85 0.49
CA ALA A 134 -3.86 5.14 1.30
C ALA A 134 -2.99 3.90 1.52
N TYR A 135 -3.59 2.74 1.80
CA TYR A 135 -2.92 1.45 1.93
C TYR A 135 -2.08 1.12 0.68
N SER A 136 -2.68 1.25 -0.51
CA SER A 136 -1.98 0.95 -1.78
C SER A 136 -0.79 1.89 -2.06
N ARG A 137 -0.68 2.99 -1.32
CA ARG A 137 0.38 4.00 -1.44
C ARG A 137 1.46 3.87 -0.38
N ILE A 138 1.29 3.01 0.62
CA ILE A 138 2.29 2.84 1.68
C ILE A 138 3.60 2.32 1.09
N LYS A 139 4.69 2.97 1.47
CA LYS A 139 6.05 2.50 1.23
C LYS A 139 6.69 2.18 2.58
N VAL A 140 7.53 1.16 2.60
CA VAL A 140 8.28 0.74 3.78
C VAL A 140 9.78 0.76 3.49
N PRO A 141 10.62 0.88 4.54
CA PRO A 141 12.05 0.76 4.39
C PRO A 141 12.47 -0.59 3.79
N ASP A 142 13.61 -0.60 3.12
CA ASP A 142 14.23 -1.86 2.70
C ASP A 142 14.61 -2.72 3.92
N THR A 143 14.43 -4.04 3.81
CA THR A 143 14.63 -5.02 4.89
C THR A 143 16.04 -5.62 4.85
N GLU A 144 17.05 -4.79 5.09
CA GLU A 144 18.41 -5.29 5.32
C GLU A 144 18.63 -5.58 6.80
N VAL A 145 18.86 -6.85 7.13
CA VAL A 145 19.13 -7.28 8.51
C VAL A 145 20.61 -7.11 8.83
N THR A 146 20.90 -6.52 9.99
CA THR A 146 22.27 -6.45 10.47
C THR A 146 22.67 -7.83 11.00
N LEU A 147 23.83 -8.33 10.54
CA LEU A 147 24.36 -9.63 10.92
C LEU A 147 25.67 -9.52 11.69
N ASP A 148 25.88 -10.41 12.65
CA ASP A 148 27.17 -10.65 13.28
C ASP A 148 27.44 -12.17 13.41
N PRO A 149 28.46 -12.72 12.72
CA PRO A 149 29.39 -12.03 11.82
C PRO A 149 28.73 -11.43 10.56
N ALA A 150 29.22 -10.27 10.11
CA ALA A 150 28.69 -9.59 8.93
C ALA A 150 29.10 -10.29 7.63
N ASN A 151 28.13 -10.62 6.76
CA ASN A 151 28.25 -11.15 5.40
C ASN A 151 28.99 -12.50 5.22
N THR A 152 29.97 -12.82 6.06
CA THR A 152 30.74 -14.07 6.03
C THR A 152 30.73 -14.69 7.40
N THR A 153 30.15 -15.88 7.50
CA THR A 153 30.10 -16.68 8.72
C THR A 153 30.76 -18.04 8.49
N LYS A 154 30.72 -18.89 9.52
CA LYS A 154 31.33 -20.22 9.50
C LYS A 154 30.30 -21.29 9.76
N VAL A 155 30.56 -22.48 9.24
CA VAL A 155 29.75 -23.67 9.53
C VAL A 155 29.66 -23.85 11.06
N ASN A 156 28.45 -24.13 11.54
CA ASN A 156 28.09 -24.29 12.95
C ASN A 156 28.24 -23.04 13.84
N LEU A 157 28.59 -21.88 13.30
CA LEU A 157 28.63 -20.63 14.06
C LEU A 157 27.27 -19.93 14.02
N PRO A 158 26.61 -19.68 15.16
CA PRO A 158 25.40 -18.87 15.21
C PRO A 158 25.69 -17.45 14.72
N THR A 159 24.94 -17.01 13.71
CA THR A 159 24.99 -15.66 13.16
C THR A 159 23.81 -14.89 13.73
N TRP A 160 24.10 -13.88 14.55
CA TRP A 160 23.11 -13.00 15.18
C TRP A 160 22.50 -12.09 14.12
N ALA A 161 21.20 -11.82 14.22
CA ALA A 161 20.47 -10.95 13.31
C ALA A 161 19.59 -9.97 14.10
N TRP A 162 19.56 -8.71 13.69
CA TRP A 162 18.68 -7.69 14.26
C TRP A 162 18.37 -6.60 13.24
N LEU A 163 17.31 -5.82 13.49
CA LEU A 163 17.01 -4.63 12.69
C LEU A 163 17.42 -3.35 13.42
N ASP A 164 17.73 -2.33 12.65
CA ASP A 164 17.93 -0.98 13.16
C ASP A 164 16.58 -0.36 13.54
N ARG A 165 16.31 -0.29 14.84
CA ARG A 165 15.10 0.33 15.42
C ARG A 165 14.88 1.78 14.95
N ALA A 166 15.93 2.50 14.54
CA ALA A 166 15.78 3.84 14.02
C ALA A 166 15.09 3.86 12.63
N LYS A 167 15.25 2.78 11.84
CA LYS A 167 14.70 2.64 10.48
C LYS A 167 13.30 2.04 10.47
N PHE A 168 13.05 1.00 11.28
CA PHE A 168 11.79 0.25 11.24
C PHE A 168 10.82 0.76 12.29
N LYS A 169 10.07 1.80 11.92
CA LYS A 169 9.02 2.43 12.71
C LYS A 169 7.70 2.38 11.94
N ASP A 170 6.63 2.70 12.64
CA ASP A 170 5.31 2.89 12.03
C ASP A 170 5.40 3.91 10.88
N VAL A 171 4.81 3.54 9.75
CA VAL A 171 4.64 4.42 8.60
C VAL A 171 3.17 4.65 8.36
N SER A 172 2.80 5.86 7.92
CA SER A 172 1.40 6.19 7.68
C SER A 172 1.21 6.98 6.39
N VAL A 173 0.10 6.73 5.70
CA VAL A 173 -0.38 7.51 4.57
C VAL A 173 -1.78 8.01 4.90
N THR A 174 -2.02 9.30 4.67
CA THR A 174 -3.33 9.92 4.78
C THR A 174 -3.85 10.28 3.39
N ALA A 175 -5.01 9.76 3.03
CA ALA A 175 -5.78 10.19 1.88
C ALA A 175 -6.87 11.16 2.33
N SER A 176 -7.03 12.26 1.60
CA SER A 176 -8.00 13.32 1.92
C SER A 176 -8.73 13.82 0.67
N LEU A 177 -10.00 14.15 0.87
CA LEU A 177 -10.89 14.73 -0.11
C LEU A 177 -11.67 15.86 0.55
N ASP A 178 -11.39 17.09 0.14
CA ASP A 178 -12.02 18.30 0.65
C ASP A 178 -12.51 19.13 -0.53
N VAL A 179 -13.69 18.77 -1.05
CA VAL A 179 -14.29 19.36 -2.26
C VAL A 179 -15.80 19.39 -2.12
N GLY A 180 -16.41 20.54 -2.41
CA GLY A 180 -17.87 20.65 -2.56
C GLY A 180 -18.68 20.18 -1.36
N GLY A 181 -18.26 20.57 -0.15
CA GLY A 181 -18.91 20.19 1.10
C GLY A 181 -18.58 18.77 1.59
N VAL A 182 -17.92 17.95 0.77
CA VAL A 182 -17.36 16.66 1.20
C VAL A 182 -16.02 16.89 1.86
N ASN A 183 -15.93 16.56 3.15
CA ASN A 183 -14.69 16.62 3.92
C ASN A 183 -14.41 15.24 4.52
N LEU A 184 -13.67 14.42 3.77
CA LEU A 184 -13.32 13.06 4.15
C LEU A 184 -11.81 12.93 4.23
N GLN A 185 -11.35 12.21 5.25
CA GLN A 185 -9.98 11.76 5.35
C GLN A 185 -9.92 10.36 5.94
N ALA A 186 -8.87 9.63 5.58
CA ALA A 186 -8.47 8.42 6.27
C ALA A 186 -6.95 8.32 6.33
N THR A 187 -6.44 7.94 7.49
CA THR A 187 -5.03 7.66 7.75
C THR A 187 -4.87 6.18 7.96
N THR A 188 -4.10 5.54 7.07
CA THR A 188 -3.70 4.14 7.17
C THR A 188 -2.28 4.07 7.71
N THR A 189 -2.07 3.27 8.75
CA THR A 189 -0.81 3.09 9.47
C THR A 189 -0.38 1.64 9.39
N ALA A 190 0.86 1.41 8.95
CA ALA A 190 1.50 0.10 8.95
C ALA A 190 2.57 0.05 10.05
N LYS A 191 2.41 -0.89 10.98
CA LYS A 191 3.29 -1.12 12.12
C LYS A 191 4.02 -2.46 11.95
N PRO A 192 5.35 -2.52 12.06
CA PRO A 192 6.07 -3.77 11.91
C PRO A 192 5.84 -4.65 13.15
N ILE A 193 5.55 -5.94 12.95
CA ILE A 193 5.16 -6.88 14.03
C ILE A 193 5.99 -8.16 14.08
N SER A 194 6.56 -8.62 12.96
CA SER A 194 7.48 -9.77 12.94
C SER A 194 8.51 -9.67 11.83
N LEU A 195 9.67 -10.31 12.04
CA LEU A 195 10.70 -10.54 11.03
C LEU A 195 10.85 -12.06 10.83
N LYS A 196 10.65 -12.50 9.61
CA LYS A 196 10.94 -13.87 9.17
C LYS A 196 12.31 -13.93 8.52
N LEU A 197 13.17 -14.82 9.02
CA LEU A 197 14.46 -15.16 8.42
C LEU A 197 14.37 -16.51 7.73
N GLU A 198 14.73 -16.54 6.45
CA GLU A 198 14.79 -17.75 5.64
C GLU A 198 16.23 -17.93 5.13
N PRO A 199 16.97 -18.95 5.60
CA PRO A 199 18.42 -19.07 5.36
C PRO A 199 18.87 -19.16 3.89
N GLY A 200 17.96 -19.48 2.97
CA GLY A 200 18.27 -19.76 1.57
C GLY A 200 18.84 -21.15 1.29
N THR A 201 18.81 -22.04 2.30
CA THR A 201 19.24 -23.44 2.20
C THR A 201 18.52 -24.29 3.25
N PRO A 202 18.22 -25.57 2.97
CA PRO A 202 17.71 -26.49 3.99
C PRO A 202 18.78 -26.91 5.01
N ASP A 203 20.06 -26.74 4.69
CA ASP A 203 21.19 -27.06 5.57
C ASP A 203 21.50 -25.91 6.55
N ALA A 204 20.48 -25.42 7.25
CA ALA A 204 20.58 -24.35 8.23
C ALA A 204 19.47 -24.45 9.29
N GLU A 205 19.75 -23.90 10.47
CA GLU A 205 18.81 -23.76 11.57
C GLU A 205 18.57 -22.28 11.85
N ALA A 206 17.33 -21.91 12.11
CA ALA A 206 16.98 -20.55 12.51
C ALA A 206 16.85 -20.42 14.03
N TYR A 207 17.02 -19.20 14.51
CA TYR A 207 16.74 -18.78 15.89
C TYR A 207 15.73 -17.64 15.86
N PRO A 208 14.57 -17.78 16.54
CA PRO A 208 14.05 -19.03 17.08
C PRO A 208 13.86 -20.10 15.99
N SER A 209 13.60 -21.35 16.34
CA SER A 209 13.48 -22.46 15.38
C SER A 209 12.40 -22.25 14.30
N SER A 210 11.40 -21.42 14.58
CA SER A 210 10.41 -20.98 13.60
C SER A 210 11.01 -20.06 12.52
N GLY A 211 12.16 -19.44 12.77
CA GLY A 211 12.73 -18.35 11.98
C GLY A 211 11.97 -17.04 12.09
N GLU A 212 10.95 -16.97 12.94
CA GLU A 212 10.12 -15.79 13.11
C GLU A 212 10.47 -15.09 14.43
N CYS A 213 11.11 -13.93 14.29
CA CYS A 213 11.50 -13.06 15.38
C CYS A 213 10.37 -12.06 15.63
N THR A 214 10.00 -11.86 16.89
CA THR A 214 8.98 -10.88 17.30
C THR A 214 9.63 -9.57 17.72
N PHE A 215 8.89 -8.47 17.62
CA PHE A 215 9.32 -7.21 18.20
C PHE A 215 9.27 -7.28 19.74
N ASN A 216 10.31 -6.76 20.38
CA ASN A 216 10.38 -6.55 21.83
C ASN A 216 9.46 -5.39 22.23
N ASP A 217 9.16 -5.27 23.53
CA ASP A 217 8.31 -4.17 24.06
C ASP A 217 8.87 -2.77 23.76
N ASP A 218 10.19 -2.66 23.60
CA ASP A 218 10.82 -1.41 23.22
C ASP A 218 10.75 -1.15 21.70
N GLY A 219 10.22 -2.05 20.88
CA GLY A 219 10.16 -1.93 19.43
C GLY A 219 11.47 -2.29 18.71
N SER A 220 12.43 -2.90 19.40
CA SER A 220 13.57 -3.57 18.75
C SER A 220 13.20 -4.98 18.30
N ILE A 221 13.98 -5.56 17.39
CA ILE A 221 13.86 -6.96 16.99
C ILE A 221 15.23 -7.61 16.90
N GLY A 222 15.34 -8.81 17.47
CA GLY A 222 16.63 -9.40 17.77
C GLY A 222 17.38 -8.62 18.84
N GLU A 223 18.70 -8.77 18.87
CA GLU A 223 19.57 -8.01 19.77
C GLU A 223 20.94 -7.82 19.11
N PRO A 224 21.52 -6.60 19.14
CA PRO A 224 22.89 -6.40 18.70
C PRO A 224 23.87 -7.29 19.45
N TYR A 225 24.74 -7.97 18.70
CA TYR A 225 25.78 -8.79 19.31
C TYR A 225 26.73 -7.94 20.16
N ALA A 226 27.14 -8.49 21.30
CA ALA A 226 28.09 -7.87 22.20
C ALA A 226 29.16 -8.88 22.62
N LYS A 227 30.40 -8.39 22.81
CA LYS A 227 31.51 -9.22 23.32
C LYS A 227 31.10 -9.88 24.64
N GLY A 228 31.33 -11.19 24.75
CA GLY A 228 30.93 -11.99 25.91
C GLY A 228 29.65 -12.82 25.69
N LYS A 229 29.01 -12.71 24.53
CA LYS A 229 27.82 -13.51 24.17
C LYS A 229 28.10 -14.69 23.24
N ALA A 230 29.37 -15.08 23.09
CA ALA A 230 29.77 -16.15 22.16
C ALA A 230 29.09 -17.50 22.47
N ASP A 231 28.80 -17.77 23.75
CA ASP A 231 28.16 -19.01 24.19
C ASP A 231 26.62 -18.90 24.28
N GLN A 232 26.04 -17.75 23.90
CA GLN A 232 24.60 -17.53 23.96
C GLN A 232 23.92 -17.84 22.62
N THR A 233 22.71 -18.36 22.71
CA THR A 233 21.82 -18.49 21.55
C THR A 233 21.30 -17.11 21.15
N PRO A 234 21.42 -16.70 19.88
CA PRO A 234 20.86 -15.43 19.44
C PRO A 234 19.34 -15.42 19.59
N PRO A 235 18.72 -14.31 20.04
CA PRO A 235 17.26 -14.20 20.08
C PRO A 235 16.64 -14.19 18.68
N CYS A 236 17.41 -13.75 17.69
CA CYS A 236 17.08 -13.80 16.27
C CYS A 236 18.36 -14.07 15.49
N GLY A 237 18.38 -15.06 14.59
CA GLY A 237 19.59 -15.41 13.87
C GLY A 237 19.52 -16.71 13.09
N ILE A 238 20.63 -17.11 12.47
CA ILE A 238 20.74 -18.32 11.65
C ILE A 238 22.06 -19.04 11.96
N ARG A 239 22.06 -20.38 12.00
CA ARG A 239 23.26 -21.22 12.01
C ARG A 239 23.27 -22.11 10.77
N TYR A 240 24.26 -21.92 9.92
CA TYR A 240 24.46 -22.74 8.73
C TYR A 240 25.19 -24.04 9.08
N LEU A 241 24.70 -25.16 8.54
CA LEU A 241 25.24 -26.50 8.78
C LEU A 241 26.19 -26.95 7.66
N ARG A 242 26.26 -26.20 6.56
CA ARG A 242 27.16 -26.46 5.43
C ARG A 242 27.80 -25.19 4.88
N SER A 243 28.93 -25.39 4.23
CA SER A 243 29.66 -24.38 3.47
C SER A 243 28.84 -23.91 2.26
N SER A 244 29.06 -22.68 1.80
CA SER A 244 28.46 -22.16 0.56
C SER A 244 29.29 -22.51 -0.70
N ASP A 245 30.32 -23.35 -0.55
CA ASP A 245 31.17 -23.89 -1.62
C ASP A 245 31.77 -22.83 -2.56
N GLY A 246 32.19 -21.70 -1.97
CA GLY A 246 32.75 -20.55 -2.68
C GLY A 246 31.69 -19.58 -3.26
N GLY A 247 30.41 -19.91 -3.15
CA GLY A 247 29.27 -19.03 -3.42
C GLY A 247 28.73 -18.35 -2.15
N ALA A 248 27.45 -18.03 -2.15
CA ALA A 248 26.73 -17.48 -1.00
C ALA A 248 25.28 -18.00 -0.95
N PHE A 249 24.75 -18.19 0.25
CA PHE A 249 23.32 -18.43 0.45
C PHE A 249 22.55 -17.11 0.37
N LYS A 250 21.32 -17.18 -0.14
CA LYS A 250 20.40 -16.04 -0.22
C LYS A 250 19.55 -16.00 1.04
N LEU A 251 20.05 -15.30 2.07
CA LEU A 251 19.26 -15.05 3.27
C LEU A 251 18.14 -14.08 2.91
N ARG A 252 16.89 -14.52 3.03
CA ARG A 252 15.72 -13.67 2.86
C ARG A 252 15.22 -13.21 4.22
N ALA A 253 15.04 -11.91 4.34
CA ALA A 253 14.51 -11.25 5.53
C ALA A 253 13.18 -10.58 5.14
N THR A 254 12.08 -11.02 5.74
CA THR A 254 10.73 -10.53 5.43
C THR A 254 10.07 -9.97 6.67
N ILE A 255 9.69 -8.70 6.66
CA ILE A 255 8.93 -8.07 7.74
C ILE A 255 7.44 -8.18 7.44
N THR A 256 6.68 -8.58 8.44
CA THR A 256 5.22 -8.48 8.47
C THR A 256 4.81 -7.18 9.16
N TRP A 257 3.89 -6.45 8.53
CA TRP A 257 3.34 -5.19 8.97
C TRP A 257 1.85 -5.38 9.28
N GLU A 258 1.46 -5.08 10.51
CA GLU A 258 0.05 -4.94 10.90
C GLU A 258 -0.46 -3.60 10.39
N VAL A 259 -1.63 -3.59 9.76
CA VAL A 259 -2.16 -2.39 9.13
C VAL A 259 -3.52 -2.04 9.70
N SER A 260 -3.63 -0.84 10.23
CA SER A 260 -4.88 -0.28 10.76
C SER A 260 -5.14 1.10 10.16
N TRP A 261 -6.37 1.57 10.23
CA TRP A 261 -6.73 2.90 9.74
C TRP A 261 -7.77 3.59 10.62
N THR A 262 -7.76 4.91 10.56
CA THR A 262 -8.75 5.79 11.18
C THR A 262 -9.18 6.86 10.18
N GLY A 263 -10.38 7.39 10.30
CA GLY A 263 -10.91 8.37 9.34
C GLY A 263 -12.00 9.27 9.91
N THR A 264 -12.52 10.16 9.07
CA THR A 264 -13.57 11.13 9.43
C THR A 264 -14.76 10.43 10.09
N GLY A 265 -15.35 11.08 11.09
CA GLY A 265 -16.53 10.55 11.80
C GLY A 265 -16.23 9.42 12.77
N GLY A 266 -14.95 9.17 13.10
CA GLY A 266 -14.55 8.06 13.98
C GLY A 266 -14.56 6.70 13.29
N ALA A 267 -14.68 6.68 11.95
CA ALA A 267 -14.53 5.45 11.18
C ALA A 267 -13.11 4.89 11.32
N GLY A 268 -12.98 3.58 11.26
CA GLY A 268 -11.68 2.92 11.36
C GLY A 268 -11.81 1.41 11.40
N GLY A 269 -10.67 0.76 11.51
CA GLY A 269 -10.57 -0.69 11.62
C GLY A 269 -9.24 -1.21 11.10
N ASP A 270 -9.20 -2.51 10.87
CA ASP A 270 -8.02 -3.18 10.36
C ASP A 270 -8.08 -3.32 8.83
N LEU A 271 -6.91 -3.38 8.22
CA LEU A 271 -6.69 -3.80 6.85
C LEU A 271 -5.80 -5.04 6.87
N PRO A 272 -5.71 -5.79 5.76
CA PRO A 272 -4.83 -6.95 5.70
C PRO A 272 -3.42 -6.57 6.14
N ASN A 273 -2.78 -7.47 6.87
CA ASN A 273 -1.35 -7.34 7.10
C ASN A 273 -0.62 -7.29 5.75
N GLY A 274 0.59 -6.77 5.75
CA GLY A 274 1.41 -6.79 4.57
C GLY A 274 2.83 -7.21 4.84
N THR A 275 3.49 -7.76 3.82
CA THR A 275 4.84 -8.28 3.92
C THR A 275 5.77 -7.60 2.94
N PHE A 276 6.96 -7.23 3.38
CA PHE A 276 8.02 -6.79 2.51
C PHE A 276 9.32 -7.45 2.94
N GLY A 277 10.09 -7.94 1.98
CA GLY A 277 11.35 -8.58 2.30
C GLY A 277 12.35 -8.51 1.16
N THR A 278 13.62 -8.55 1.52
CA THR A 278 14.74 -8.54 0.59
C THR A 278 15.71 -9.66 0.88
N GLU A 279 16.58 -9.91 -0.09
CA GLU A 279 17.62 -10.94 0.01
C GLU A 279 18.98 -10.30 0.20
N GLN A 280 19.78 -10.87 1.10
CA GLN A 280 21.18 -10.54 1.27
C GLN A 280 22.05 -11.80 1.18
N ASN A 281 23.25 -11.65 0.63
CA ASN A 281 24.18 -12.77 0.45
C ASN A 281 24.89 -13.08 1.77
N VAL A 282 24.95 -14.35 2.14
CA VAL A 282 25.75 -14.85 3.26
C VAL A 282 26.71 -15.93 2.77
N THR A 283 28.01 -15.65 2.87
CA THR A 283 29.07 -16.61 2.58
C THR A 283 29.33 -17.46 3.82
N VAL A 284 29.38 -18.79 3.67
CA VAL A 284 29.63 -19.71 4.78
C VAL A 284 30.89 -20.50 4.51
N GLN A 285 31.88 -20.31 5.39
CA GLN A 285 33.17 -20.99 5.30
C GLN A 285 33.23 -22.19 6.23
N GLU A 286 33.86 -23.27 5.79
CA GLU A 286 34.21 -24.37 6.66
C GLU A 286 35.62 -24.14 7.24
N ILE A 287 35.78 -24.29 8.56
CA ILE A 287 37.12 -24.37 9.16
C ILE A 287 37.50 -25.84 9.26
N GLN A 288 38.56 -26.21 8.55
CA GLN A 288 39.27 -27.46 8.76
C GLN A 288 40.47 -27.19 9.67
N ALA A 289 40.47 -27.74 10.88
CA ALA A 289 41.64 -27.70 11.74
C ALA A 289 42.62 -28.80 11.31
N VAL A 290 43.79 -28.41 10.77
CA VAL A 290 44.89 -29.35 10.54
C VAL A 290 45.67 -29.50 11.84
N ASN A 291 45.46 -30.59 12.56
CA ASN A 291 46.32 -30.96 13.68
C ASN A 291 47.66 -31.42 13.10
N ARG A 292 48.75 -30.74 13.46
CA ARG A 292 50.12 -31.11 13.07
C ARG A 292 50.88 -31.65 14.27
#